data_AF-A0A2I8VRN6-F1
#
_entry.id   AF-A0A2I8VRN6-F1
#
_cell.length_a   1.000
_cell.length_b   1.000
_cell.length_c   1.000
_cell.angle_alpha   90.00
_cell.angle_beta   90.00
_cell.angle_gamma   90.00
#
_symmetry.space_group_name_H-M   'P 1'
#
loop_
_entity.id
_entity.type
_entity.pdbx_description
1 polymer ?
#
loop_
_entity_poly.entity_id
_entity_poly.type
_entity_poly.pdbx_seq_one_letter_code
_entity_poly.pdbx_strand_id
1 'polypeptide(L)' 'MQGPLGTGVSLLTIAAGVAVLLVGEAAHGAGALVYVGGVVALVGVGVLTGIIAMVPHPEGEAETGH' A
#
# COMPACT_ATOMS: atom_id res chain seq x y z
N MET A 1 -8.80 0.88 -12.13
CA MET A 1 -9.77 1.24 -11.05
C MET A 1 -9.27 2.52 -10.37
N GLN A 2 -9.37 3.66 -11.05
CA GLN A 2 -9.01 4.96 -10.47
C GLN A 2 -10.25 5.51 -9.76
N GLY A 3 -10.33 5.30 -8.45
CA GLY A 3 -11.46 5.76 -7.66
C GLY A 3 -11.27 5.45 -6.17
N PRO A 4 -12.08 6.04 -5.27
CA PRO A 4 -11.94 5.91 -3.82
C PRO A 4 -11.98 4.45 -3.35
N LEU A 5 -12.65 3.58 -4.11
CA LEU A 5 -12.67 2.13 -3.88
C LEU A 5 -11.28 1.49 -4.04
N GLY A 6 -10.48 1.90 -5.02
CA GLY A 6 -9.14 1.35 -5.24
C GLY A 6 -8.20 1.69 -4.08
N THR A 7 -8.21 2.95 -3.63
CA THR A 7 -7.47 3.40 -2.45
C THR A 7 -7.92 2.67 -1.20
N GLY A 8 -9.24 2.55 -0.98
CA GLY A 8 -9.82 1.85 0.17
C GLY A 8 -9.42 0.37 0.23
N VAL A 9 -9.48 -0.34 -0.90
CA VAL A 9 -9.03 -1.74 -1.00
C VAL A 9 -7.54 -1.86 -0.71
N SER A 10 -6.72 -0.94 -1.21
CA SER A 10 -5.28 -0.94 -0.95
C SER A 10 -4.99 -0.78 0.55
N LEU A 11 -5.64 0.18 1.21
CA LEU A 11 -5.48 0.42 2.64
C LEU A 11 -5.94 -0.78 3.48
N LEU A 12 -7.07 -1.39 3.12
CA LEU A 12 -7.55 -2.62 3.77
C LEU A 12 -6.57 -3.78 3.59
N THR A 13 -5.95 -3.90 2.41
CA THR A 13 -4.94 -4.93 2.13
C THR A 13 -3.69 -4.72 2.99
N ILE A 14 -3.22 -3.48 3.12
CA ILE A 14 -2.10 -3.13 4.03
C ILE A 14 -2.47 -3.48 5.46
N ALA A 15 -3.64 -3.05 5.93
CA ALA A 15 -4.10 -3.31 7.29
C ALA A 15 -4.21 -4.80 7.60
N ALA A 16 -4.71 -5.60 6.65
CA ALA A 16 -4.78 -7.05 6.76
C ALA A 16 -3.38 -7.69 6.84
N GLY A 17 -2.44 -7.26 6.00
CA GLY A 17 -1.04 -7.73 6.06
C GLY A 17 -0.38 -7.42 7.40
N VAL A 18 -0.56 -6.19 7.90
CA VAL A 18 -0.07 -5.77 9.23
C VAL A 18 -0.72 -6.59 10.35
N ALA A 19 -2.02 -6.85 10.28
CA ALA A 19 -2.69 -7.70 11.27
C ALA A 19 -2.08 -9.11 11.32
N VAL A 20 -1.76 -9.70 10.16
CA VAL A 20 -1.09 -11.01 10.09
C VAL A 20 0.32 -10.96 10.67
N LEU A 21 1.08 -9.88 10.41
CA LEU A 21 2.39 -9.66 11.02
C LEU A 21 2.30 -9.62 12.55
N LEU A 22 1.34 -8.87 13.10
CA LEU A 22 1.12 -8.78 14.55
C LEU A 22 0.75 -10.14 15.16
N VAL A 23 -0.05 -10.96 14.46
CA VAL A 23 -0.35 -12.32 14.89
C VAL A 23 0.90 -13.21 14.84
N GLY A 24 1.74 -13.07 13.80
CA GLY A 24 3.01 -13.78 13.68
C GLY A 24 3.99 -13.45 14.82
N GLU A 25 4.08 -12.18 15.19
CA GLU A 25 4.84 -11.71 16.35
C GLU A 25 4.30 -12.27 17.67
N ALA A 26 2.98 -12.20 17.89
CA ALA A 26 2.33 -12.78 19.07
C ALA A 26 2.54 -14.30 19.18
N ALA A 27 2.73 -14.97 18.06
CA ALA A 27 3.07 -16.39 17.98
C ALA A 27 4.59 -16.67 18.11
N HIS A 28 5.38 -15.73 18.67
CA HIS A 28 6.84 -15.82 18.85
C HIS A 28 7.63 -15.94 17.54
N GLY A 29 7.23 -15.17 16.53
CA GLY A 29 7.97 -15.10 15.26
C GLY A 29 7.70 -16.30 14.35
N ALA A 30 6.44 -16.72 14.25
CA ALA A 30 6.03 -17.76 13.31
C ALA A 30 6.38 -17.33 11.87
N GLY A 31 7.54 -17.78 11.37
CA GLY A 31 8.17 -17.26 10.16
C GLY A 31 7.30 -17.29 8.91
N ALA A 32 6.39 -18.27 8.81
CA ALA A 32 5.42 -18.34 7.72
C ALA A 32 4.39 -17.19 7.76
N LEU A 33 3.89 -16.83 8.95
CA LEU A 33 2.95 -15.72 9.11
C LEU A 33 3.65 -14.38 8.83
N VAL A 34 4.91 -14.24 9.25
CA VAL A 34 5.71 -13.05 8.96
C VAL A 34 5.89 -12.88 7.45
N TYR A 35 6.23 -13.96 6.74
CA TYR A 35 6.37 -13.94 5.29
C TYR A 35 5.05 -13.57 4.59
N VAL A 36 3.95 -14.25 4.94
CA VAL A 36 2.64 -14.00 4.34
C VAL A 36 2.15 -12.58 4.63
N GLY A 37 2.21 -12.13 5.88
CA GLY A 37 1.79 -10.79 6.28
C GLY A 37 2.60 -9.70 5.60
N GLY A 38 3.92 -9.91 5.48
CA GLY A 38 4.83 -9.01 4.78
C GLY A 38 4.50 -8.90 3.29
N VAL A 39 4.30 -10.02 2.60
CA VAL A 39 3.93 -10.02 1.17
C VAL A 39 2.60 -9.31 0.96
N VAL A 40 1.58 -9.61 1.77
CA VAL A 40 0.26 -8.96 1.66
C VAL A 40 0.36 -7.45 1.88
N ALA A 41 1.10 -7.01 2.90
CA ALA A 41 1.31 -5.60 3.16
C ALA A 41 2.02 -4.90 1.99
N LEU A 42 3.11 -5.51 1.46
CA LEU A 42 3.87 -4.95 0.34
C LEU A 42 3.05 -4.86 -0.95
N VAL A 43 2.19 -5.84 -1.24
CA VAL A 43 1.27 -5.76 -2.38
C VAL A 43 0.32 -4.58 -2.22
N GLY A 44 -0.27 -4.40 -1.03
CA GLY A 44 -1.13 -3.26 -0.73
C GLY A 44 -0.41 -1.91 -0.86
N VAL A 45 0.86 -1.83 -0.45
CA VAL A 45 1.69 -0.63 -0.64
C VAL A 45 1.96 -0.39 -2.13
N GLY A 46 2.40 -1.40 -2.87
CA GLY A 46 2.73 -1.26 -4.30
C GLY A 46 1.55 -0.79 -5.14
N VAL A 47 0.35 -1.32 -4.87
CA VAL A 47 -0.90 -0.86 -5.50
C VAL A 47 -1.17 0.61 -5.14
N LEU A 48 -1.04 0.99 -3.87
CA LEU A 48 -1.29 2.35 -3.42
C LEU A 48 -0.28 3.34 -4.03
N THR A 49 0.99 2.97 -4.10
CA THR A 49 2.04 3.73 -4.76
C THR A 49 1.71 3.93 -6.24
N GLY A 50 1.27 2.88 -6.94
CA GLY A 50 0.84 2.99 -8.33
C GLY A 50 -0.36 3.93 -8.52
N ILE A 51 -1.33 3.91 -7.61
CA ILE A 51 -2.48 4.83 -7.63
C ILE A 51 -2.02 6.28 -7.45
N ILE A 52 -1.16 6.54 -6.46
CA ILE A 52 -0.67 7.90 -6.15
C ILE A 52 0.22 8.42 -7.28
N ALA A 53 1.09 7.59 -7.84
CA ALA A 53 1.97 7.98 -8.94
C ALA A 53 1.21 8.39 -10.22
N MET A 54 -0.06 7.98 -10.36
CA MET A 54 -0.92 8.41 -11.46
C MET A 54 -1.70 9.70 -11.18
N VAL A 55 -1.58 10.28 -9.97
CA VAL A 55 -2.18 11.58 -9.67
C VAL A 55 -1.28 12.68 -10.29
N PRO A 56 -1.82 13.51 -11.20
CA PRO A 56 -1.07 14.62 -11.77
C PRO A 56 -0.59 15.57 -10.66
N HIS A 57 0.70 15.94 -10.70
CA HIS A 57 1.23 16.94 -9.79
C HIS A 57 0.77 18.34 -10.26
N PRO A 58 0.33 19.21 -9.35
CA PRO A 58 -0.15 20.55 -9.69
C PRO A 58 0.95 21.49 -10.21
N GLU A 59 2.22 21.09 -10.21
CA GLU A 59 3.36 21.94 -10.56
C GLU A 59 3.74 21.91 -12.05
N GLY A 60 2.81 21.54 -12.93
CA GLY A 60 2.98 21.53 -14.38
C GLY A 60 2.56 22.82 -15.11
N GLU A 61 2.07 23.84 -14.42
CA GLU A 61 1.59 25.11 -15.03
C GLU A 61 2.58 26.29 -14.87
N ALA A 62 3.77 26.08 -14.29
CA ALA A 62 4.73 27.14 -13.97
C ALA A 62 6.03 27.14 -14.80
N GLU A 63 6.08 26.42 -15.94
CA GLU A 63 7.30 26.33 -16.76
C GLU A 63 7.09 26.73 -18.24
N THR A 64 6.18 27.67 -18.51
CA THR A 64 6.03 28.31 -19.85
C THR A 64 6.12 29.83 -19.81
N GLY A 65 7.00 30.37 -18.96
CA GLY A 65 7.25 31.80 -18.81
C GLY A 65 8.73 32.16 -18.87
N HIS A 66 9.41 31.79 -19.95
CA HIS A 66 10.70 32.39 -20.36
C HIS A 66 10.58 32.91 -21.79
#